data_AF-A0A352JTV7-F1
#
_entry.id   AF-A0A352JTV7-F1
#
_cell.length_a   1.000
_cell.length_b   1.000
_cell.length_c   1.000
_cell.angle_alpha   90.00
_cell.angle_beta   90.00
_cell.angle_gamma   90.00
#
_symmetry.space_group_name_H-M   'P 1'
#
loop_
_entity.id
_entity.type
_entity.pdbx_description
1 polymer ?
#
loop_
_entity_poly.entity_id
_entity_poly.type
_entity_poly.pdbx_seq_one_letter_code
_entity_poly.pdbx_strand_id
1 'polypeptide(L)'
;SHTTSHGALGAFAFGIGATEMASVWTLGNSLNVEVPHTIKVNVSGKFNPFVGAKDLILHIIGKLTAEGANFKVLEFHGDTIKNMPTSGRLTICNMSVEAGATSGIVPPDAETEKYLRNVAGVTDKLDIYGPDKDAEYEQVLEINVSTLGPQIACPHTVDNIKPVEDVKGKKIHQIVIGSCTNGRLDDLEAAARILKGKKVAQGTRMLIFPASWRIYREALDKGYIATLAQAGAVVCNPGCGPCLGVHQGALADQETALATTNRNFKGRMGNPNAEVFLCSPETAAASAINGVISDPRTGGR
;
A
#
# COMPACT_ATOMS: atom_id res chain seq x y z
N SER A 1 -2.55 0.68 14.07
CA SER A 1 -1.44 -0.10 13.47
C SER A 1 -0.72 0.68 12.37
N HIS A 2 -1.42 1.15 11.33
CA HIS A 2 -0.79 1.76 10.14
C HIS A 2 -0.35 3.23 10.26
N THR A 3 -0.18 3.74 11.49
CA THR A 3 0.42 5.06 11.74
C THR A 3 1.84 5.15 11.15
N THR A 4 2.49 3.99 10.98
CA THR A 4 3.77 3.79 10.28
C THR A 4 3.84 4.45 8.91
N SER A 5 2.70 4.63 8.24
CA SER A 5 2.62 5.36 6.95
C SER A 5 3.34 6.71 7.01
N HIS A 6 3.23 7.44 8.13
CA HIS A 6 3.80 8.79 8.25
C HIS A 6 5.33 8.82 8.24
N GLY A 7 6.01 7.68 8.42
CA GLY A 7 7.46 7.63 8.26
C GLY A 7 7.94 7.84 6.82
N ALA A 8 7.02 7.83 5.84
CA ALA A 8 7.28 8.32 4.49
C ALA A 8 7.71 9.80 4.44
N LEU A 9 7.42 10.57 5.50
CA LEU A 9 7.76 11.98 5.65
C LEU A 9 8.98 12.21 6.57
N GLY A 10 9.78 11.17 6.84
CA GLY A 10 10.97 11.28 7.69
C GLY A 10 10.68 11.29 9.19
N ALA A 11 9.47 10.91 9.62
CA ALA A 11 9.08 10.86 11.02
C ALA A 11 9.15 9.43 11.58
N PHE A 12 9.56 9.28 12.84
CA PHE A 12 9.35 8.02 13.56
C PHE A 12 7.87 7.93 13.98
N ALA A 13 7.11 7.06 13.33
CA ALA A 13 5.66 6.95 13.51
C ALA A 13 5.26 5.48 13.70
N PHE A 14 4.52 5.18 14.76
CA PHE A 14 4.12 3.81 15.07
C PHE A 14 2.73 3.79 15.74
N GLY A 15 2.11 2.62 15.75
CA GLY A 15 0.81 2.44 16.39
C GLY A 15 0.96 2.20 17.89
N ILE A 16 0.13 2.88 18.69
CA ILE A 16 0.01 2.64 20.13
C ILE A 16 -1.43 2.26 20.50
N GLY A 17 -1.61 1.65 21.67
CA GLY A 17 -2.91 1.26 22.21
C GLY A 17 -3.67 2.43 22.82
N ALA A 18 -4.90 2.15 23.29
CA ALA A 18 -5.76 3.16 23.90
C ALA A 18 -5.18 3.72 25.20
N THR A 19 -4.54 2.86 26.01
CA THR A 19 -3.91 3.25 27.29
C THR A 19 -2.72 4.17 27.07
N GLU A 20 -1.82 3.82 26.13
CA GLU A 20 -0.68 4.67 25.80
C GLU A 20 -1.15 6.00 25.19
N MET A 21 -2.19 5.97 24.35
CA MET A 21 -2.76 7.21 23.79
C MET A 21 -3.33 8.13 24.88
N ALA A 22 -3.99 7.57 25.90
CA ALA A 22 -4.46 8.35 27.04
C ALA A 22 -3.30 9.05 27.78
N SER A 23 -2.16 8.36 27.94
CA SER A 23 -0.95 8.95 28.50
C SER A 23 -0.39 10.08 27.62
N VAL A 24 -0.34 9.89 26.30
CA VAL A 24 0.10 10.94 25.36
C VAL A 24 -0.81 12.17 25.45
N TRP A 25 -2.12 11.99 25.47
CA TRP A 25 -3.07 13.12 25.58
C TRP A 25 -2.98 13.84 26.92
N THR A 26 -2.72 13.12 28.00
CA THR A 26 -2.71 13.70 29.35
C THR A 26 -1.37 14.33 29.71
N LEU A 27 -0.27 13.68 29.31
CA LEU A 27 1.09 14.02 29.75
C LEU A 27 1.96 14.62 28.64
N GLY A 28 1.50 14.58 27.39
CA GLY A 28 2.27 15.02 26.21
C GLY A 28 3.37 14.05 25.78
N ASN A 29 3.55 12.92 26.47
CA ASN A 29 4.65 11.98 26.24
C ASN A 29 4.13 10.54 26.15
N SER A 30 4.74 9.75 25.24
CA SER A 30 4.61 8.29 25.27
C SER A 30 5.60 7.72 26.28
N LEU A 31 5.16 6.78 27.10
CA LEU A 31 6.01 6.10 28.08
C LEU A 31 6.65 4.85 27.46
N ASN A 32 7.90 4.55 27.82
CA ASN A 32 8.58 3.27 27.59
C ASN A 32 8.72 2.82 26.12
N VAL A 33 9.16 3.71 25.22
CA VAL A 33 9.52 3.33 23.85
C VAL A 33 11.00 2.96 23.81
N GLU A 34 11.30 1.66 23.71
CA GLU A 34 12.66 1.19 23.46
C GLU A 34 13.13 1.64 22.07
N VAL A 35 14.37 2.11 21.96
CA VAL A 35 14.94 2.53 20.68
C VAL A 35 15.15 1.29 19.81
N PRO A 36 14.42 1.14 18.70
CA PRO A 36 14.48 -0.07 17.89
C PRO A 36 15.78 -0.14 17.07
N HIS A 37 16.27 -1.35 16.84
CA HIS A 37 17.29 -1.60 15.83
C HIS A 37 16.76 -1.30 14.43
N THR A 38 17.65 -1.03 13.47
CA THR A 38 17.26 -0.65 12.11
C THR A 38 17.73 -1.67 11.08
N ILE A 39 16.82 -2.11 10.22
CA ILE A 39 17.11 -2.82 8.98
C ILE A 39 17.13 -1.80 7.85
N LYS A 40 18.29 -1.64 7.22
CA LYS A 40 18.43 -0.80 6.02
C LYS A 40 17.91 -1.55 4.80
N VAL A 41 16.98 -0.97 4.06
CA VAL A 41 16.51 -1.50 2.79
C VAL A 41 17.04 -0.60 1.67
N ASN A 42 18.12 -1.01 1.03
CA ASN A 42 18.74 -0.27 -0.06
C ASN A 42 18.17 -0.73 -1.42
N VAL A 43 17.49 0.19 -2.12
CA VAL A 43 16.75 -0.13 -3.34
C VAL A 43 17.35 0.60 -4.54
N SER A 44 17.75 -0.18 -5.54
CA SER A 44 18.39 0.28 -6.77
C SER A 44 17.58 -0.09 -8.02
N GLY A 45 17.92 0.54 -9.15
CA GLY A 45 17.29 0.27 -10.45
C GLY A 45 16.11 1.16 -10.78
N LYS A 46 15.34 0.78 -11.80
CA LYS A 46 14.10 1.46 -12.18
C LYS A 46 12.97 0.45 -12.28
N PHE A 47 11.78 0.83 -11.82
CA PHE A 47 10.60 -0.02 -11.94
C PHE A 47 10.30 -0.31 -13.41
N ASN A 48 10.01 -1.58 -13.70
CA ASN A 48 9.43 -1.99 -14.97
C ASN A 48 7.99 -1.45 -15.10
N PRO A 49 7.46 -1.31 -16.33
CA PRO A 49 6.06 -0.97 -16.53
C PRO A 49 5.13 -1.90 -15.72
N PHE A 50 4.10 -1.31 -15.09
CA PHE A 50 3.11 -2.00 -14.25
C PHE A 50 3.64 -2.60 -12.94
N VAL A 51 4.87 -2.24 -12.54
CA VAL A 51 5.45 -2.60 -11.25
C VAL A 51 5.68 -1.30 -10.47
N GLY A 52 5.37 -1.30 -9.17
CA GLY A 52 5.51 -0.11 -8.35
C GLY A 52 5.80 -0.37 -6.87
N ALA A 53 5.53 0.64 -6.05
CA ALA A 53 5.80 0.63 -4.61
C ALA A 53 5.09 -0.54 -3.89
N LYS A 54 3.87 -0.88 -4.32
CA LYS A 54 3.12 -2.01 -3.76
C LYS A 54 3.83 -3.33 -4.04
N ASP A 55 4.31 -3.55 -5.25
CA ASP A 55 5.05 -4.76 -5.60
C ASP A 55 6.38 -4.84 -4.84
N LEU A 56 7.09 -3.70 -4.68
CA LEU A 56 8.31 -3.62 -3.89
C LEU A 56 8.09 -4.03 -2.43
N ILE A 57 7.09 -3.44 -1.76
CA ILE A 57 6.87 -3.74 -0.34
C ILE A 57 6.36 -5.15 -0.12
N LEU A 58 5.53 -5.69 -1.03
CA LEU A 58 5.17 -7.10 -1.00
C LEU A 58 6.42 -7.97 -1.14
N HIS A 59 7.29 -7.69 -2.11
CA HIS A 59 8.54 -8.44 -2.26
C HIS A 59 9.43 -8.42 -1.00
N ILE A 60 9.53 -7.26 -0.34
CA ILE A 60 10.26 -7.09 0.93
C ILE A 60 9.63 -7.94 2.03
N ILE A 61 8.32 -7.87 2.21
CA ILE A 61 7.60 -8.65 3.23
C ILE A 61 7.77 -10.15 2.97
N GLY A 62 7.72 -10.60 1.71
CA GLY A 62 7.96 -12.00 1.37
C GLY A 62 9.38 -12.49 1.70
N LYS A 63 10.38 -11.59 1.67
CA LYS A 63 11.76 -11.88 2.08
C LYS A 63 11.95 -11.89 3.59
N LEU A 64 11.31 -10.96 4.30
CA LEU A 64 11.44 -10.81 5.74
C LEU A 64 10.51 -11.74 6.53
N THR A 65 9.40 -12.18 5.94
CA THR A 65 8.25 -12.80 6.63
C THR A 65 7.51 -11.83 7.55
N ALA A 66 6.35 -12.24 8.07
CA ALA A 66 5.50 -11.41 8.93
C ALA A 66 6.16 -10.98 10.25
N GLU A 67 7.22 -11.66 10.68
CA GLU A 67 7.91 -11.42 11.97
C GLU A 67 9.37 -10.98 11.81
N GLY A 68 9.88 -10.86 10.58
CA GLY A 68 11.31 -10.62 10.34
C GLY A 68 11.84 -9.27 10.81
N ALA A 69 10.94 -8.29 11.00
CA ALA A 69 11.27 -6.96 11.46
C ALA A 69 10.66 -6.63 12.84
N ASN A 70 10.27 -7.64 13.63
CA ASN A 70 9.77 -7.42 14.99
C ASN A 70 10.75 -6.57 15.82
N PHE A 71 10.22 -5.51 16.45
CA PHE A 71 10.97 -4.53 17.25
C PHE A 71 12.04 -3.75 16.49
N LYS A 72 11.93 -3.68 15.15
CA LYS A 72 12.89 -2.99 14.28
C LYS A 72 12.21 -1.92 13.43
N VAL A 73 13.02 -1.01 12.89
CA VAL A 73 12.63 -0.05 11.85
C VAL A 73 13.09 -0.55 10.50
N LEU A 74 12.22 -0.46 9.49
CA LEU A 74 12.64 -0.54 8.10
C LEU A 74 12.97 0.85 7.60
N GLU A 75 14.25 1.14 7.35
CA GLU A 75 14.68 2.41 6.79
C GLU A 75 14.99 2.25 5.29
N PHE A 76 14.25 2.94 4.44
CA PHE A 76 14.27 2.77 2.99
C PHE A 76 15.23 3.76 2.32
N HIS A 77 16.18 3.23 1.57
CA HIS A 77 17.28 3.95 0.93
C HIS A 77 17.38 3.66 -0.56
N GLY A 78 18.27 4.40 -1.23
CA GLY A 78 18.65 4.17 -2.61
C GLY A 78 17.89 5.03 -3.62
N ASP A 79 18.39 5.06 -4.84
CA ASP A 79 17.90 5.99 -5.86
C ASP A 79 16.46 5.70 -6.28
N THR A 80 16.01 4.45 -6.18
CA THR A 80 14.62 4.09 -6.45
C THR A 80 13.68 4.78 -5.44
N ILE A 81 14.06 4.85 -4.16
CA ILE A 81 13.27 5.50 -3.11
C ILE A 81 13.29 7.01 -3.26
N LYS A 82 14.47 7.60 -3.55
CA LYS A 82 14.60 9.04 -3.81
C LYS A 82 13.72 9.49 -4.97
N ASN A 83 13.67 8.72 -6.05
CA ASN A 83 12.84 9.03 -7.23
C ASN A 83 11.36 8.64 -7.06
N MET A 84 10.98 8.00 -5.95
CA MET A 84 9.60 7.60 -5.68
C MET A 84 8.78 8.78 -5.17
N PRO A 85 7.58 9.05 -5.72
CA PRO A 85 6.71 10.09 -5.21
C PRO A 85 6.26 9.76 -3.79
N THR A 86 5.82 10.79 -3.04
CA THR A 86 5.35 10.62 -1.66
C THR A 86 4.25 9.56 -1.52
N SER A 87 3.38 9.40 -2.52
CA SER A 87 2.35 8.35 -2.56
C SER A 87 2.92 6.93 -2.45
N GLY A 88 3.97 6.62 -3.20
CA GLY A 88 4.66 5.32 -3.14
C GLY A 88 5.41 5.13 -1.82
N ARG A 89 6.03 6.20 -1.30
CA ARG A 89 6.69 6.17 0.02
C ARG A 89 5.69 5.85 1.13
N LEU A 90 4.50 6.45 1.08
CA LEU A 90 3.39 6.11 1.97
C LEU A 90 3.00 4.63 1.85
N THR A 91 2.97 4.06 0.65
CA THR A 91 2.67 2.63 0.45
C THR A 91 3.69 1.72 1.14
N ILE A 92 5.00 1.96 0.96
CA ILE A 92 6.03 1.10 1.54
C ILE A 92 6.11 1.26 3.08
N CYS A 93 5.99 2.48 3.60
CA CYS A 93 5.96 2.73 5.04
C CYS A 93 4.67 2.24 5.71
N ASN A 94 3.53 2.27 4.99
CA ASN A 94 2.27 1.72 5.49
C ASN A 94 2.42 0.23 5.79
N MET A 95 2.93 -0.56 4.83
CA MET A 95 2.97 -2.00 4.97
C MET A 95 4.19 -2.54 5.73
N SER A 96 5.10 -1.69 6.24
CA SER A 96 6.24 -2.15 7.04
C SER A 96 5.80 -2.95 8.29
N VAL A 97 4.67 -2.57 8.89
CA VAL A 97 4.06 -3.26 10.03
C VAL A 97 3.62 -4.69 9.69
N GLU A 98 3.40 -5.00 8.41
CA GLU A 98 3.03 -6.35 7.96
C GLU A 98 4.25 -7.30 7.85
N ALA A 99 5.47 -6.77 8.04
CA ALA A 99 6.70 -7.54 8.32
C ALA A 99 7.09 -7.51 9.81
N GLY A 100 6.21 -6.98 10.69
CA GLY A 100 6.46 -6.86 12.13
C GLY A 100 7.17 -5.57 12.56
N ALA A 101 7.50 -4.68 11.62
CA ALA A 101 8.27 -3.47 11.92
C ALA A 101 7.50 -2.51 12.84
N THR A 102 8.22 -1.92 13.80
CA THR A 102 7.71 -0.83 14.64
C THR A 102 7.35 0.39 13.79
N SER A 103 8.21 0.72 12.81
CA SER A 103 8.00 1.81 11.86
C SER A 103 8.68 1.50 10.52
N GLY A 104 8.18 2.14 9.45
CA GLY A 104 8.88 2.22 8.18
C GLY A 104 9.22 3.68 7.90
N ILE A 105 10.48 4.01 7.64
CA ILE A 105 10.97 5.38 7.49
C ILE A 105 11.66 5.57 6.15
N VAL A 106 11.33 6.66 5.47
CA VAL A 106 12.13 7.17 4.34
C VAL A 106 12.84 8.42 4.83
N PRO A 107 14.19 8.48 4.77
CA PRO A 107 14.91 9.70 5.10
C PRO A 107 14.38 10.89 4.29
N PRO A 108 14.09 12.03 4.94
CA PRO A 108 13.49 13.18 4.29
C PRO A 108 14.43 13.78 3.23
N ASP A 109 13.85 14.17 2.10
CA ASP A 109 14.55 14.80 0.98
C ASP A 109 13.68 15.89 0.33
N ALA A 110 14.08 16.36 -0.86
CA ALA A 110 13.37 17.41 -1.58
C ALA A 110 11.90 17.05 -1.93
N GLU A 111 11.58 15.77 -2.15
CA GLU A 111 10.19 15.35 -2.39
C GLU A 111 9.36 15.40 -1.09
N THR A 112 9.97 15.05 0.05
CA THR A 112 9.35 15.23 1.37
C THR A 112 9.06 16.70 1.65
N GLU A 113 10.04 17.58 1.45
CA GLU A 113 9.86 19.02 1.61
C GLU A 113 8.75 19.55 0.70
N LYS A 114 8.78 19.18 -0.59
CA LYS A 114 7.76 19.57 -1.56
C LYS A 114 6.36 19.14 -1.13
N TYR A 115 6.20 17.92 -0.60
CA TYR A 115 4.91 17.46 -0.08
C TYR A 115 4.46 18.26 1.14
N LEU A 116 5.34 18.47 2.12
CA LEU A 116 5.02 19.22 3.34
C LEU A 116 4.61 20.66 3.03
N ARG A 117 5.32 21.32 2.11
CA ARG A 117 5.02 22.70 1.68
C ARG A 117 3.73 22.78 0.86
N ASN A 118 3.63 21.97 -0.20
CA ASN A 118 2.59 22.19 -1.22
C ASN A 118 1.30 21.43 -0.95
N VAL A 119 1.36 20.31 -0.24
CA VAL A 119 0.20 19.44 0.01
C VAL A 119 -0.28 19.54 1.45
N ALA A 120 0.64 19.50 2.42
CA ALA A 120 0.29 19.63 3.84
C ALA A 120 0.16 21.09 4.30
N GLY A 121 0.67 22.05 3.52
CA GLY A 121 0.57 23.48 3.82
C GLY A 121 1.43 23.93 4.99
N VAL A 122 2.51 23.19 5.30
CA VAL A 122 3.43 23.54 6.40
C VAL A 122 4.22 24.79 6.02
N THR A 123 4.09 25.85 6.80
CA THR A 123 4.78 27.14 6.57
C THR A 123 5.98 27.33 7.49
N ASP A 124 6.01 26.64 8.63
CA ASP A 124 7.11 26.69 9.59
C ASP A 124 8.45 26.20 9.02
N LYS A 125 9.53 26.49 9.72
CA LYS A 125 10.85 25.91 9.41
C LYS A 125 10.75 24.38 9.56
N LEU A 126 11.26 23.65 8.56
CA LEU A 126 11.35 22.20 8.62
C LEU A 126 12.71 21.83 9.22
N ASP A 127 12.70 21.14 10.35
CA ASP A 127 13.91 20.49 10.88
C ASP A 127 14.01 19.09 10.27
N ILE A 128 15.04 18.91 9.44
CA ILE A 128 15.26 17.72 8.64
C ILE A 128 16.32 16.86 9.33
N TYR A 129 15.94 15.66 9.71
CA TYR A 129 16.83 14.67 10.31
C TYR A 129 17.02 13.51 9.35
N GLY A 130 18.28 13.15 9.09
CA GLY A 130 18.66 12.00 8.29
C GLY A 130 19.69 11.15 9.01
N PRO A 131 19.96 9.93 8.53
CA PRO A 131 20.95 9.06 9.14
C PRO A 131 22.36 9.63 8.94
N ASP A 132 23.20 9.46 9.96
CA ASP A 132 24.62 9.77 9.88
C ASP A 132 25.34 8.86 8.87
N LYS A 133 26.50 9.30 8.38
CA LYS A 133 27.28 8.55 7.37
C LYS A 133 27.82 7.23 7.91
N ASP A 134 28.08 7.18 9.21
CA ASP A 134 28.61 6.05 9.97
C ASP A 134 27.54 5.33 10.80
N ALA A 135 26.25 5.58 10.52
CA ALA A 135 25.16 4.86 11.16
C ALA A 135 25.29 3.33 10.96
N GLU A 136 25.22 2.59 12.06
CA GLU A 136 25.24 1.13 12.06
C GLU A 136 23.82 0.57 11.90
N TYR A 137 23.70 -0.49 11.10
CA TYR A 137 22.43 -1.16 10.84
C TYR A 137 22.57 -2.63 11.24
N GLU A 138 21.54 -3.17 11.90
CA GLU A 138 21.54 -4.58 12.32
C GLU A 138 21.57 -5.51 11.09
N GLN A 139 20.92 -5.08 10.01
CA GLN A 139 20.85 -5.81 8.76
C GLN A 139 20.74 -4.84 7.58
N VAL A 140 21.30 -5.21 6.44
CA VAL A 140 21.14 -4.51 5.16
C VAL A 140 20.50 -5.45 4.14
N LEU A 141 19.40 -5.02 3.53
CA LEU A 141 18.71 -5.68 2.44
C LEU A 141 18.94 -4.92 1.13
N GLU A 142 19.57 -5.58 0.18
CA GLU A 142 19.82 -5.05 -1.16
C GLU A 142 18.75 -5.54 -2.14
N ILE A 143 18.08 -4.60 -2.84
CA ILE A 143 16.99 -4.93 -3.78
C ILE A 143 17.20 -4.18 -5.09
N ASN A 144 17.18 -4.91 -6.21
CA ASN A 144 17.14 -4.33 -7.54
C ASN A 144 15.74 -4.45 -8.13
N VAL A 145 15.04 -3.32 -8.30
CA VAL A 145 13.66 -3.34 -8.84
C VAL A 145 13.58 -3.59 -10.34
N SER A 146 14.71 -3.53 -11.06
CA SER A 146 14.73 -3.75 -12.51
C SER A 146 14.44 -5.22 -12.87
N THR A 147 14.63 -6.14 -11.92
CA THR A 147 14.30 -7.57 -12.08
C THR A 147 12.96 -7.93 -11.44
N LEU A 148 12.28 -6.96 -10.82
CA LEU A 148 11.01 -7.18 -10.12
C LEU A 148 9.84 -7.19 -11.12
N GLY A 149 8.98 -8.19 -10.99
CA GLY A 149 7.68 -8.28 -11.68
C GLY A 149 6.52 -8.00 -10.72
N PRO A 150 5.27 -7.93 -11.21
CA PRO A 150 4.10 -7.73 -10.35
C PRO A 150 3.99 -8.81 -9.29
N GLN A 151 3.74 -8.41 -8.04
CA GLN A 151 3.69 -9.31 -6.88
C GLN A 151 2.26 -9.45 -6.36
N ILE A 152 1.98 -10.58 -5.72
CA ILE A 152 0.69 -10.83 -5.09
C ILE A 152 0.85 -11.55 -3.75
N ALA A 153 0.18 -11.03 -2.71
CA ALA A 153 0.06 -11.72 -1.43
C ALA A 153 -1.13 -12.67 -1.49
N CYS A 154 -0.85 -13.96 -1.35
CA CYS A 154 -1.85 -15.02 -1.35
C CYS A 154 -2.43 -15.19 0.07
N PRO A 155 -3.70 -15.58 0.21
CA PRO A 155 -4.29 -15.86 1.51
C PRO A 155 -3.50 -16.95 2.27
N HIS A 156 -3.52 -16.97 3.61
CA HIS A 156 -4.17 -16.01 4.52
C HIS A 156 -3.15 -15.19 5.32
N THR A 157 -1.94 -15.04 4.81
CA THR A 157 -0.88 -14.26 5.43
C THR A 157 -0.29 -13.27 4.42
N VAL A 158 0.11 -12.10 4.88
CA VAL A 158 0.59 -11.03 4.00
C VAL A 158 1.94 -11.40 3.40
N ASP A 159 2.73 -12.24 4.07
CA ASP A 159 4.05 -12.70 3.64
C ASP A 159 4.05 -13.91 2.69
N ASN A 160 2.90 -14.49 2.37
CA ASN A 160 2.76 -15.52 1.33
C ASN A 160 2.78 -14.89 -0.07
N ILE A 161 3.93 -14.35 -0.45
CA ILE A 161 4.12 -13.57 -1.68
C ILE A 161 4.54 -14.47 -2.83
N LYS A 162 3.89 -14.27 -3.98
CA LYS A 162 4.24 -14.92 -5.24
C LYS A 162 4.32 -13.90 -6.37
N PRO A 163 5.07 -14.19 -7.44
CA PRO A 163 4.86 -13.54 -8.72
C PRO A 163 3.40 -13.71 -9.16
N VAL A 164 2.82 -12.70 -9.82
CA VAL A 164 1.43 -12.77 -10.29
C VAL A 164 1.21 -13.96 -11.22
N GLU A 165 2.24 -14.36 -11.97
CA GLU A 165 2.23 -15.44 -12.95
C GLU A 165 1.84 -16.79 -12.36
N ASP A 166 2.21 -17.04 -11.11
CA ASP A 166 2.02 -18.32 -10.42
C ASP A 166 0.56 -18.55 -9.99
N VAL A 167 -0.26 -17.50 -10.01
CA VAL A 167 -1.66 -17.55 -9.54
C VAL A 167 -2.66 -17.01 -10.56
N LYS A 168 -2.23 -16.81 -11.81
CA LYS A 168 -3.10 -16.39 -12.91
C LYS A 168 -4.28 -17.35 -13.08
N GLY A 169 -5.43 -16.81 -13.47
CA GLY A 169 -6.64 -17.59 -13.76
C GLY A 169 -7.50 -17.92 -12.54
N LYS A 170 -7.05 -17.64 -11.31
CA LYS A 170 -7.90 -17.73 -10.12
C LYS A 170 -9.08 -16.78 -10.26
N LYS A 171 -10.31 -17.32 -10.19
CA LYS A 171 -11.56 -16.55 -10.27
C LYS A 171 -11.64 -15.54 -9.13
N ILE A 172 -12.11 -14.33 -9.47
CA ILE A 172 -12.35 -13.25 -8.51
C ILE A 172 -13.82 -12.84 -8.53
N HIS A 173 -14.34 -12.52 -7.35
CA HIS A 173 -15.71 -12.09 -7.15
C HIS A 173 -15.77 -10.59 -6.83
N GLN A 174 -14.74 -10.07 -6.14
CA GLN A 174 -14.63 -8.65 -5.77
C GLN A 174 -13.24 -8.09 -6.08
N ILE A 175 -13.19 -6.90 -6.68
CA ILE A 175 -11.99 -6.05 -6.76
C ILE A 175 -12.16 -4.87 -5.80
N VAL A 176 -11.09 -4.55 -5.06
CA VAL A 176 -11.02 -3.35 -4.22
C VAL A 176 -9.80 -2.52 -4.61
N ILE A 177 -10.01 -1.36 -5.23
CA ILE A 177 -8.96 -0.36 -5.45
C ILE A 177 -9.21 0.81 -4.52
N GLY A 178 -8.26 1.11 -3.64
CA GLY A 178 -8.44 2.15 -2.65
C GLY A 178 -8.38 1.67 -1.21
N SER A 179 -7.59 2.38 -0.40
CA SER A 179 -7.40 2.27 1.04
C SER A 179 -6.33 3.28 1.44
N CYS A 180 -5.91 3.28 2.71
CA CYS A 180 -4.68 3.94 3.14
C CYS A 180 -3.43 3.46 2.37
N THR A 181 -3.40 2.24 1.83
CA THR A 181 -2.23 1.66 1.14
C THR A 181 -2.12 2.00 -0.34
N ASN A 182 -3.23 2.06 -1.08
CA ASN A 182 -3.26 2.41 -2.51
C ASN A 182 -4.60 3.05 -2.94
N GLY A 183 -4.88 4.28 -2.47
CA GLY A 183 -6.09 5.04 -2.86
C GLY A 183 -5.82 6.50 -3.24
N ARG A 184 -4.57 6.85 -3.52
CA ARG A 184 -4.18 8.22 -3.93
C ARG A 184 -4.44 8.42 -5.42
N LEU A 185 -4.16 9.64 -5.89
CA LEU A 185 -4.51 10.07 -7.24
C LEU A 185 -3.84 9.23 -8.32
N ASP A 186 -2.57 8.88 -8.12
CA ASP A 186 -1.78 8.02 -9.00
C ASP A 186 -2.27 6.57 -9.01
N ASP A 187 -2.71 6.04 -7.85
CA ASP A 187 -3.34 4.72 -7.76
C ASP A 187 -4.65 4.67 -8.60
N LEU A 188 -5.48 5.72 -8.50
CA LEU A 188 -6.74 5.85 -9.25
C LEU A 188 -6.49 6.09 -10.75
N GLU A 189 -5.48 6.88 -11.09
CA GLU A 189 -5.05 7.12 -12.46
C GLU A 189 -4.59 5.82 -13.13
N ALA A 190 -3.77 5.02 -12.45
CA ALA A 190 -3.28 3.74 -12.96
C ALA A 190 -4.44 2.81 -13.32
N ALA A 191 -5.42 2.71 -12.42
CA ALA A 191 -6.64 1.92 -12.65
C ALA A 191 -7.48 2.48 -13.80
N ALA A 192 -7.74 3.80 -13.81
CA ALA A 192 -8.54 4.45 -14.84
C ALA A 192 -7.91 4.30 -16.23
N ARG A 193 -6.58 4.42 -16.34
CA ARG A 193 -5.83 4.23 -17.59
C ARG A 193 -6.02 2.82 -18.16
N ILE A 194 -5.98 1.79 -17.31
CA ILE A 194 -6.15 0.39 -17.73
C ILE A 194 -7.60 0.09 -18.14
N LEU A 195 -8.57 0.67 -17.42
CA LEU A 195 -10.00 0.42 -17.61
C LEU A 195 -10.66 1.32 -18.67
N LYS A 196 -9.95 2.32 -19.20
CA LYS A 196 -10.50 3.26 -20.18
C LYS A 196 -11.02 2.52 -21.41
N GLY A 197 -12.31 2.69 -21.70
CA GLY A 197 -12.99 2.05 -22.83
C GLY A 197 -13.31 0.56 -22.63
N LYS A 198 -13.09 0.02 -21.43
CA LYS A 198 -13.32 -1.39 -21.09
C LYS A 198 -14.45 -1.52 -20.07
N LYS A 199 -14.82 -2.76 -19.76
CA LYS A 199 -15.85 -3.09 -18.76
C LYS A 199 -15.30 -4.09 -17.75
N VAL A 200 -15.74 -3.96 -16.50
CA VAL A 200 -15.53 -4.97 -15.46
C VAL A 200 -16.25 -6.26 -15.89
N ALA A 201 -15.60 -7.40 -15.69
CA ALA A 201 -16.11 -8.70 -16.06
C ALA A 201 -17.45 -9.01 -15.39
N GLN A 202 -18.32 -9.71 -16.11
CA GLN A 202 -19.60 -10.16 -15.57
C GLN A 202 -19.38 -11.10 -14.38
N GLY A 203 -20.12 -10.87 -13.29
CA GLY A 203 -19.99 -11.65 -12.06
C GLY A 203 -18.85 -11.18 -11.14
N THR A 204 -18.12 -10.13 -11.50
CA THR A 204 -17.14 -9.46 -10.65
C THR A 204 -17.66 -8.07 -10.27
N ARG A 205 -17.62 -7.72 -8.97
CA ARG A 205 -17.89 -6.35 -8.52
C ARG A 205 -16.59 -5.61 -8.26
N MET A 206 -16.50 -4.36 -8.71
CA MET A 206 -15.32 -3.52 -8.48
C MET A 206 -15.70 -2.31 -7.61
N LEU A 207 -14.99 -2.14 -6.50
CA LEU A 207 -15.21 -1.06 -5.55
C LEU A 207 -14.00 -0.12 -5.55
N ILE A 208 -14.25 1.18 -5.64
CA ILE A 208 -13.22 2.23 -5.65
C ILE A 208 -13.34 3.08 -4.39
N PHE A 209 -12.25 3.19 -3.62
CA PHE A 209 -12.19 3.98 -2.38
C PHE A 209 -11.08 5.03 -2.45
N PRO A 210 -11.37 6.27 -2.90
CA PRO A 210 -10.39 7.35 -2.85
C PRO A 210 -9.89 7.58 -1.41
N ALA A 211 -8.60 7.82 -1.22
CA ALA A 211 -7.99 7.89 0.11
C ALA A 211 -8.43 9.10 0.94
N SER A 212 -8.96 10.15 0.29
CA SER A 212 -9.53 11.32 0.95
C SER A 212 -10.50 12.05 0.03
N TRP A 213 -11.29 12.98 0.58
CA TRP A 213 -12.12 13.89 -0.20
C TRP A 213 -11.33 14.77 -1.15
N ARG A 214 -10.11 15.17 -0.77
CA ARG A 214 -9.23 15.92 -1.65
C ARG A 214 -8.88 15.09 -2.89
N ILE A 215 -8.45 13.84 -2.69
CA ILE A 215 -8.14 12.92 -3.80
C ILE A 215 -9.38 12.60 -4.63
N TYR A 216 -10.54 12.41 -4.01
CA TYR A 216 -11.80 12.20 -4.73
C TYR A 216 -12.08 13.34 -5.71
N ARG A 217 -11.99 14.60 -5.26
CA ARG A 217 -12.22 15.78 -6.10
C ARG A 217 -11.19 15.90 -7.21
N GLU A 218 -9.91 15.75 -6.90
CA GLU A 218 -8.84 15.78 -7.93
C GLU A 218 -9.04 14.70 -9.00
N ALA A 219 -9.44 13.49 -8.59
CA ALA A 219 -9.73 12.38 -9.51
C ALA A 219 -11.01 12.61 -10.33
N LEU A 220 -12.00 13.32 -9.76
CA LEU A 220 -13.21 13.72 -10.47
C LEU A 220 -12.89 14.74 -11.55
N ASP A 221 -12.14 15.80 -11.21
CA ASP A 221 -11.75 16.87 -12.12
C ASP A 221 -10.90 16.34 -13.29
N LYS A 222 -10.06 15.33 -13.02
CA LYS A 222 -9.26 14.64 -14.05
C LYS A 222 -10.04 13.58 -14.85
N GLY A 223 -11.31 13.32 -14.52
CA GLY A 223 -12.15 12.35 -15.20
C GLY A 223 -11.86 10.88 -14.87
N TYR A 224 -11.00 10.59 -13.88
CA TYR A 224 -10.70 9.22 -13.47
C TYR A 224 -11.92 8.56 -12.84
N ILE A 225 -12.67 9.29 -12.00
CA ILE A 225 -13.92 8.80 -11.39
C ILE A 225 -14.94 8.43 -12.48
N ALA A 226 -15.13 9.30 -13.48
CA ALA A 226 -16.03 9.04 -14.60
C ALA A 226 -15.59 7.80 -15.40
N THR A 227 -14.29 7.66 -15.68
CA THR A 227 -13.73 6.51 -16.40
C THR A 227 -13.98 5.20 -15.66
N LEU A 228 -13.72 5.16 -14.34
CA LEU A 228 -13.93 3.98 -13.51
C LEU A 228 -15.42 3.61 -13.39
N ALA A 229 -16.29 4.61 -13.21
CA ALA A 229 -17.74 4.41 -13.19
C ALA A 229 -18.27 3.89 -14.54
N GLN A 230 -17.77 4.43 -15.65
CA GLN A 230 -18.11 3.96 -17.00
C GLN A 230 -17.66 2.52 -17.23
N ALA A 231 -16.56 2.07 -16.62
CA ALA A 231 -16.14 0.68 -16.67
C ALA A 231 -17.06 -0.26 -15.86
N GLY A 232 -17.97 0.27 -15.04
CA GLY A 232 -18.88 -0.50 -14.19
C GLY A 232 -18.42 -0.63 -12.74
N ALA A 233 -17.41 0.15 -12.32
CA ALA A 233 -17.00 0.19 -10.92
C ALA A 233 -17.96 1.04 -10.07
N VAL A 234 -18.15 0.64 -8.82
CA VAL A 234 -18.87 1.42 -7.81
C VAL A 234 -17.87 2.30 -7.08
N VAL A 235 -18.01 3.60 -7.25
CA VAL A 235 -17.18 4.59 -6.55
C VAL A 235 -17.81 4.88 -5.19
N CYS A 236 -17.11 4.50 -4.13
CA CYS A 236 -17.53 4.69 -2.76
C CYS A 236 -17.04 6.05 -2.22
N ASN A 237 -17.61 6.46 -1.08
CA ASN A 237 -17.09 7.59 -0.33
C ASN A 237 -15.65 7.32 0.14
N PRO A 238 -14.81 8.35 0.25
CA PRO A 238 -13.47 8.20 0.79
C PRO A 238 -13.45 7.53 2.16
N GLY A 239 -12.60 6.51 2.32
CA GLY A 239 -12.56 5.72 3.54
C GLY A 239 -11.75 4.42 3.38
N CYS A 240 -11.92 3.51 4.36
CA CYS A 240 -11.16 2.27 4.45
C CYS A 240 -12.02 1.01 4.18
N GLY A 241 -13.22 1.11 3.63
CA GLY A 241 -14.03 -0.08 3.33
C GLY A 241 -13.40 -0.95 2.23
N PRO A 242 -13.58 -2.29 2.23
CA PRO A 242 -14.03 -3.18 3.30
C PRO A 242 -12.89 -3.68 4.21
N CYS A 243 -11.85 -2.89 4.52
CA CYS A 243 -10.64 -3.38 5.20
C CYS A 243 -10.87 -4.14 6.51
N LEU A 244 -11.98 -3.90 7.21
CA LEU A 244 -12.33 -4.56 8.49
C LEU A 244 -13.56 -5.48 8.39
N GLY A 245 -14.15 -5.64 7.21
CA GLY A 245 -15.29 -6.55 7.01
C GLY A 245 -16.60 -6.11 7.68
N VAL A 246 -16.68 -4.91 8.26
CA VAL A 246 -17.87 -4.41 8.97
C VAL A 246 -18.86 -3.72 8.03
N HIS A 247 -18.41 -3.20 6.89
CA HIS A 247 -19.23 -2.44 5.95
C HIS A 247 -18.67 -2.48 4.52
N GLN A 248 -19.50 -2.15 3.53
CA GLN A 248 -19.13 -1.84 2.14
C GLN A 248 -18.31 -2.91 1.41
N GLY A 249 -18.99 -3.94 0.88
CA GLY A 249 -18.33 -5.01 0.13
C GLY A 249 -17.85 -6.16 1.00
N ALA A 250 -18.61 -6.49 2.05
CA ALA A 250 -18.40 -7.70 2.82
C ALA A 250 -18.45 -8.94 1.89
N LEU A 251 -17.51 -9.85 2.07
CA LEU A 251 -17.42 -11.07 1.26
C LEU A 251 -18.39 -12.13 1.78
N ALA A 252 -19.04 -12.82 0.85
CA ALA A 252 -19.86 -13.99 1.13
C ALA A 252 -19.01 -15.27 1.23
N ASP A 253 -19.66 -16.40 1.52
CA ASP A 253 -19.00 -17.70 1.60
C ASP A 253 -18.33 -18.05 0.26
N GLN A 254 -17.07 -18.52 0.32
CA GLN A 254 -16.27 -18.93 -0.83
C GLN A 254 -16.02 -17.82 -1.88
N GLU A 255 -16.30 -16.55 -1.56
CA GLU A 255 -15.90 -15.44 -2.41
C GLU A 255 -14.40 -15.18 -2.34
N THR A 256 -13.87 -14.60 -3.42
CA THR A 256 -12.47 -14.24 -3.52
C THR A 256 -12.37 -12.76 -3.87
N ALA A 257 -11.71 -12.00 -3.01
CA ALA A 257 -11.34 -10.62 -3.28
C ALA A 257 -9.91 -10.51 -3.78
N LEU A 258 -9.68 -9.59 -4.70
CA LEU A 258 -8.35 -9.08 -5.02
C LEU A 258 -8.33 -7.59 -4.68
N ALA A 259 -7.50 -7.21 -3.73
CA ALA A 259 -7.56 -5.92 -3.08
C ALA A 259 -6.21 -5.21 -3.04
N THR A 260 -6.26 -3.89 -3.14
CA THR A 260 -5.07 -3.03 -3.00
C THR A 260 -4.83 -2.61 -1.54
N THR A 261 -5.54 -3.22 -0.60
CA THR A 261 -5.40 -3.05 0.85
C THR A 261 -4.12 -3.71 1.38
N ASN A 262 -3.93 -3.71 2.71
CA ASN A 262 -2.73 -4.17 3.39
C ASN A 262 -2.85 -5.51 4.11
N ARG A 263 -4.06 -6.05 4.33
CA ARG A 263 -4.27 -7.29 5.12
C ARG A 263 -5.18 -8.29 4.41
N ASN A 264 -4.85 -9.58 4.53
CA ASN A 264 -5.58 -10.69 3.92
C ASN A 264 -5.89 -11.86 4.87
N PHE A 265 -5.86 -11.62 6.18
CA PHE A 265 -6.18 -12.63 7.20
C PHE A 265 -7.59 -13.21 7.01
N LYS A 266 -7.84 -14.42 7.52
CA LYS A 266 -9.19 -15.01 7.52
C LYS A 266 -10.20 -14.07 8.17
N GLY A 267 -11.34 -13.87 7.49
CA GLY A 267 -12.42 -13.00 7.96
C GLY A 267 -12.13 -11.50 7.84
N ARG A 268 -11.00 -11.11 7.23
CA ARG A 268 -10.59 -9.70 7.19
C ARG A 268 -11.59 -8.79 6.47
N MET A 269 -12.24 -9.30 5.43
CA MET A 269 -13.28 -8.60 4.66
C MET A 269 -14.68 -9.18 4.88
N GLY A 270 -14.95 -9.76 6.05
CA GLY A 270 -16.26 -10.31 6.42
C GLY A 270 -16.20 -11.80 6.70
N ASN A 271 -16.70 -12.64 5.79
CA ASN A 271 -16.79 -14.07 6.01
C ASN A 271 -15.40 -14.75 6.15
N PRO A 272 -15.14 -15.54 7.22
CA PRO A 272 -13.90 -16.31 7.40
C PRO A 272 -13.59 -17.34 6.30
N ASN A 273 -14.59 -17.79 5.55
CA ASN A 273 -14.45 -18.73 4.44
C ASN A 273 -14.16 -18.03 3.10
N ALA A 274 -14.05 -16.70 3.10
CA ALA A 274 -13.64 -15.93 1.93
C ALA A 274 -12.11 -15.85 1.84
N GLU A 275 -11.61 -15.69 0.63
CA GLU A 275 -10.19 -15.48 0.34
C GLU A 275 -9.92 -14.02 -0.06
N VAL A 276 -8.81 -13.46 0.42
CA VAL A 276 -8.37 -12.11 0.06
C VAL A 276 -6.94 -12.20 -0.49
N PHE A 277 -6.72 -11.70 -1.68
CA PHE A 277 -5.41 -11.53 -2.29
C PHE A 277 -5.04 -10.03 -2.27
N LEU A 278 -3.76 -9.71 -2.08
CA LEU A 278 -3.29 -8.33 -2.12
C LEU A 278 -2.39 -8.07 -3.31
N CYS A 279 -2.62 -6.98 -4.04
CA CYS A 279 -1.81 -6.61 -5.21
C CYS A 279 -1.74 -5.09 -5.43
N SER A 280 -1.04 -4.67 -6.47
CA SER A 280 -1.01 -3.29 -6.98
C SER A 280 -2.31 -2.87 -7.68
N PRO A 281 -2.61 -1.56 -7.79
CA PRO A 281 -3.74 -1.06 -8.57
C PRO A 281 -3.74 -1.53 -10.02
N GLU A 282 -2.56 -1.65 -10.64
CA GLU A 282 -2.41 -2.13 -12.01
C GLU A 282 -2.88 -3.58 -12.15
N THR A 283 -2.42 -4.45 -11.26
CA THR A 283 -2.83 -5.86 -11.22
C THR A 283 -4.33 -5.98 -10.95
N ALA A 284 -4.86 -5.22 -9.98
CA ALA A 284 -6.28 -5.21 -9.67
C ALA A 284 -7.14 -4.76 -10.87
N ALA A 285 -6.74 -3.70 -11.57
CA ALA A 285 -7.47 -3.18 -12.72
C ALA A 285 -7.42 -4.13 -13.93
N ALA A 286 -6.27 -4.75 -14.20
CA ALA A 286 -6.16 -5.76 -15.25
C ALA A 286 -7.03 -6.99 -14.94
N SER A 287 -7.04 -7.43 -13.68
CA SER A 287 -7.90 -8.51 -13.22
C SER A 287 -9.39 -8.19 -13.32
N ALA A 288 -9.78 -6.94 -13.07
CA ALA A 288 -11.18 -6.51 -13.16
C ALA A 288 -11.77 -6.74 -14.56
N ILE A 289 -10.97 -6.61 -15.61
CA ILE A 289 -11.40 -6.81 -17.01
C ILE A 289 -11.70 -8.30 -17.29
N ASN A 290 -10.89 -9.21 -16.75
CA ASN A 290 -10.98 -10.64 -17.07
C ASN A 290 -11.79 -11.46 -16.05
N GLY A 291 -12.10 -10.91 -14.87
CA GLY A 291 -12.78 -11.64 -13.80
C GLY A 291 -11.93 -12.74 -13.16
N VAL A 292 -10.61 -12.71 -13.41
CA VAL A 292 -9.61 -13.62 -12.83
C VAL A 292 -8.33 -12.85 -12.48
N ILE A 293 -7.52 -13.39 -11.56
CA ILE A 293 -6.17 -12.88 -11.31
C ILE A 293 -5.39 -12.88 -12.63
N SER A 294 -4.87 -11.71 -13.00
CA SER A 294 -4.31 -11.41 -14.32
C SER A 294 -3.03 -10.62 -14.17
N ASP A 295 -2.07 -10.87 -15.05
CA ASP A 295 -0.85 -10.10 -15.13
C ASP A 295 -1.10 -8.79 -15.88
N PRO A 296 -0.84 -7.62 -15.28
CA PRO A 296 -1.12 -6.33 -15.92
C PRO A 296 -0.31 -6.07 -17.20
N ARG A 297 0.77 -6.82 -17.44
CA ARG A 297 1.57 -6.72 -18.67
C ARG A 297 0.90 -7.38 -19.88
N THR A 298 -0.07 -8.28 -19.65
CA THR A 298 -0.74 -9.06 -20.71
C THR A 298 -2.27 -9.03 -20.63
N GLY A 299 -2.85 -8.68 -19.48
CA GLY A 299 -4.24 -8.89 -19.12
C GLY A 299 -5.26 -7.88 -19.63
N GLY A 300 -5.01 -7.19 -20.75
CA GLY A 300 -5.82 -6.08 -21.23
C GLY A 300 -6.56 -6.34 -22.55
N ARG A 301 -7.13 -7.52 -22.78
CA ARG A 301 -7.97 -7.76 -23.97
C ARG A 301 -9.15 -6.80 -24.05
#